data_AF-A0A417XYG5-F1
#
_entry.id   AF-A0A417XYG5-F1
#
_cell.length_a   1.000
_cell.length_b   1.000
_cell.length_c   1.000
_cell.angle_alpha   90.00
_cell.angle_beta   90.00
_cell.angle_gamma   90.00
#
_symmetry.space_group_name_H-M   'P 1'
#
loop_
_entity.id
_entity.type
_entity.pdbx_description
1 polymer ?
#
loop_
_entity_poly.entity_id
_entity_poly.type
_entity_poly.pdbx_seq_one_letter_code
_entity_poly.pdbx_strand_id
1 'polypeptide(L)'
;MFAIECRTRRTASRGKPHDVTINPDWSVRTPHDLEAERIAAAFGGFTSCLDLVDRVVPAVRSALGVLLRRTPSPVRRTRDHSGPVGERVRWHVATARSCRCSAGTFPDAGAAAGHLRSIAHLTRQYDVQRRQLTEVLAAVETVWGPFDAVPPRAETVRRLVREPLGVEQLWEAGLHPDDIAALATCATGVTEPLPASYYLGAAYAGVDLDWLRRTVASNPDPSIAAWLAWLTPEAGASLDAVGAWLELGLSRRQVLALVERTVPAQAALDLAAQTGRTPRAAARDLAMWAEARTLPSVEHFRLLDEHGLGSDYRPSGPAIDRVCEIAARLGAEVPRTDLGVVLAIAGSVPEVERLLARGLRAATDLVAS
;
A
#
# COMPACT_ATOMS: atom_id res chain seq x y z
N MET A 1 -8.27 -34.78 23.02
CA MET A 1 -7.56 -35.11 24.28
C MET A 1 -6.07 -35.05 23.97
N PHE A 2 -5.26 -34.46 24.85
CA PHE A 2 -3.80 -34.39 24.72
C PHE A 2 -3.14 -34.42 26.10
N ALA A 3 -1.89 -34.87 26.19
CA ALA A 3 -1.15 -34.94 27.43
C ALA A 3 -0.42 -33.62 27.72
N ILE A 4 -0.43 -33.16 28.97
CA ILE A 4 0.38 -32.03 29.45
C ILE A 4 1.16 -32.43 30.71
N GLU A 5 2.32 -31.82 30.93
CA GLU A 5 3.08 -31.99 32.18
C GLU A 5 2.59 -31.06 33.29
N CYS A 6 2.10 -31.66 34.39
CA CYS A 6 1.84 -30.94 35.63
C CYS A 6 3.13 -30.70 36.41
N ARG A 7 3.40 -29.43 36.73
CA ARG A 7 4.55 -28.97 37.50
C ARG A 7 4.09 -28.16 38.69
N THR A 8 4.73 -28.39 39.83
CA THR A 8 4.47 -27.67 41.09
C THR A 8 5.49 -26.55 41.36
N ARG A 9 6.45 -26.34 40.44
CA ARG A 9 7.42 -25.23 40.47
C ARG A 9 7.66 -24.69 39.07
N ARG A 10 7.86 -23.36 38.94
CA ARG A 10 8.12 -22.69 37.66
C ARG A 10 9.42 -23.13 37.00
N THR A 11 10.45 -23.38 37.81
CA THR A 11 11.80 -23.79 37.36
C THR A 11 11.92 -25.27 37.06
N ALA A 12 10.88 -26.07 37.31
CA ALA A 12 10.92 -27.50 37.03
C ALA A 12 11.01 -27.73 35.51
N SER A 13 12.03 -28.48 35.11
CA SER A 13 12.25 -28.90 33.72
C SER A 13 11.34 -30.07 33.29
N ARG A 14 10.79 -30.82 34.27
CA ARG A 14 9.88 -31.95 34.05
C ARG A 14 8.73 -31.92 35.05
N GLY A 15 7.58 -32.41 34.62
CA GLY A 15 6.39 -32.65 35.44
C GLY A 15 5.84 -34.07 35.31
N LYS A 16 4.73 -34.35 35.99
CA LYS A 16 3.98 -35.61 35.80
C LYS A 16 2.97 -35.40 34.66
N PRO A 17 3.02 -36.21 33.58
CA PRO A 17 2.07 -36.08 32.49
C PRO A 17 0.67 -36.54 32.93
N HIS A 18 -0.35 -35.89 32.41
CA HIS A 18 -1.74 -36.35 32.48
C HIS A 18 -2.55 -35.80 31.32
N ASP A 19 -3.69 -36.43 31.04
CA ASP A 19 -4.56 -36.04 29.96
C ASP A 19 -5.39 -34.80 30.29
N VAL A 20 -5.59 -33.97 29.29
CA VAL A 20 -6.45 -32.79 29.30
C VAL A 20 -7.33 -32.81 28.05
N THR A 21 -8.57 -32.32 28.21
CA THR A 21 -9.49 -32.09 27.10
C THR A 21 -9.95 -30.64 27.09
N ILE A 22 -9.73 -29.95 25.98
CA ILE A 22 -10.36 -28.66 25.69
C ILE A 22 -11.64 -28.97 24.90
N ASN A 23 -12.79 -28.58 25.43
CA ASN A 23 -14.09 -28.79 24.80
C ASN A 23 -14.36 -27.70 23.74
N PRO A 24 -15.37 -27.89 22.86
CA PRO A 24 -15.71 -26.90 21.83
C PRO A 24 -16.07 -25.50 22.36
N ASP A 25 -16.58 -25.42 23.59
CA ASP A 25 -16.90 -24.17 24.29
C ASP A 25 -15.68 -23.52 24.98
N TRP A 26 -14.48 -24.08 24.76
CA TRP A 26 -13.21 -23.71 25.39
C TRP A 26 -13.09 -24.02 26.89
N SER A 27 -14.05 -24.76 27.47
CA SER A 27 -13.88 -25.29 28.82
C SER A 27 -12.82 -26.39 28.83
N VAL A 28 -12.08 -26.50 29.95
CA VAL A 28 -10.99 -27.46 30.11
C VAL A 28 -11.36 -28.51 31.14
N ARG A 29 -11.27 -29.79 30.78
CA ARG A 29 -11.37 -30.93 31.69
C ARG A 29 -10.00 -31.50 31.97
N THR A 30 -9.68 -31.65 33.25
CA THR A 30 -8.42 -32.17 33.79
C THR A 30 -8.72 -33.04 35.01
N PRO A 31 -7.89 -34.05 35.34
CA PRO A 31 -8.07 -34.87 36.55
C PRO A 31 -7.83 -34.11 37.86
N HIS A 32 -7.42 -32.84 37.82
CA HIS A 32 -7.13 -32.05 39.02
C HIS A 32 -8.32 -31.20 39.46
N ASP A 33 -8.39 -30.97 40.77
CA ASP A 33 -9.29 -29.99 41.38
C ASP A 33 -8.72 -28.57 41.19
N LEU A 34 -9.23 -27.86 40.20
CA LEU A 34 -8.77 -26.50 39.86
C LEU A 34 -9.09 -25.47 40.95
N GLU A 35 -10.09 -25.70 41.80
CA GLU A 35 -10.40 -24.81 42.91
C GLU A 35 -9.36 -24.97 44.02
N ALA A 36 -9.01 -26.20 44.36
CA ALA A 36 -7.91 -26.50 45.28
C ALA A 36 -6.56 -25.93 44.77
N GLU A 37 -6.29 -26.04 43.47
CA GLU A 37 -5.10 -25.43 42.86
C GLU A 37 -5.09 -23.90 42.96
N ARG A 38 -6.24 -23.23 42.76
CA ARG A 38 -6.37 -21.77 42.94
C ARG A 38 -6.10 -21.35 44.37
N ILE A 39 -6.63 -22.08 45.35
CA ILE A 39 -6.36 -21.84 46.77
C ILE A 39 -4.86 -21.98 47.03
N ALA A 40 -4.23 -23.07 46.57
CA ALA A 40 -2.79 -23.27 46.73
C ALA A 40 -1.96 -22.14 46.09
N ALA A 41 -2.36 -21.67 44.91
CA ALA A 41 -1.71 -20.55 44.23
C ALA A 41 -1.84 -19.23 45.00
N ALA A 42 -2.99 -18.98 45.64
CA ALA A 42 -3.19 -17.82 46.50
C ALA A 42 -2.25 -17.81 47.72
N PHE A 43 -1.84 -18.99 48.21
CA PHE A 43 -0.81 -19.15 49.24
C PHE A 43 0.63 -19.20 48.70
N GLY A 44 0.86 -18.83 47.43
CA GLY A 44 2.18 -18.78 46.81
C GLY A 44 2.65 -20.10 46.17
N GLY A 45 1.77 -21.11 46.11
CA GLY A 45 2.00 -22.31 45.31
C GLY A 45 2.04 -22.02 43.80
N PHE A 46 2.56 -22.97 43.03
CA PHE A 46 2.51 -22.91 41.57
C PHE A 46 1.93 -24.22 41.03
N THR A 47 0.97 -24.12 40.12
CA THR A 47 0.48 -25.28 39.35
C THR A 47 0.38 -24.91 37.88
N SER A 48 1.02 -25.70 37.02
CA SER A 48 0.99 -25.45 35.57
C SER A 48 -0.38 -25.70 34.94
N CYS A 49 -1.24 -26.51 35.57
CA CYS A 49 -2.61 -26.77 35.11
C CYS A 49 -3.51 -25.54 35.29
N LEU A 50 -3.33 -24.80 36.38
CA LEU A 50 -4.01 -23.53 36.55
C LEU A 50 -3.57 -22.50 35.51
N ASP A 51 -2.26 -22.40 35.21
CA ASP A 51 -1.73 -21.52 34.15
C ASP A 51 -2.28 -21.90 32.77
N LEU A 52 -2.43 -23.21 32.51
CA LEU A 52 -3.05 -23.72 31.29
C LEU A 52 -4.49 -23.22 31.14
N VAL A 53 -5.32 -23.41 32.17
CA VAL A 53 -6.76 -23.10 32.11
C VAL A 53 -7.01 -21.60 32.12
N ASP A 54 -6.34 -20.86 33.01
CA ASP A 54 -6.66 -19.45 33.25
C ASP A 54 -5.92 -18.51 32.27
N ARG A 55 -4.84 -18.96 31.63
CA ARG A 55 -4.03 -18.10 30.72
C ARG A 55 -3.82 -18.70 29.33
N VAL A 56 -3.28 -19.93 29.23
CA VAL A 56 -2.85 -20.49 27.93
C VAL A 56 -4.03 -20.77 26.99
N VAL A 57 -5.09 -21.43 27.47
CA VAL A 57 -6.26 -21.74 26.65
C VAL A 57 -6.97 -20.47 26.17
N PRO A 58 -7.25 -19.46 27.04
CA PRO A 58 -7.73 -18.15 26.59
C PRO A 58 -6.81 -17.44 25.58
N ALA A 59 -5.49 -17.55 25.75
CA ALA A 59 -4.51 -16.99 24.82
C ALA A 59 -4.60 -17.63 23.44
N VAL A 60 -4.69 -18.97 23.38
CA VAL A 60 -4.87 -19.71 22.12
C VAL A 60 -6.18 -19.32 21.45
N ARG A 61 -7.29 -19.30 22.19
CA ARG A 61 -8.60 -18.85 21.67
C ARG A 61 -8.51 -17.46 21.06
N SER A 62 -7.83 -16.53 21.74
CA SER A 62 -7.66 -15.15 21.27
C SER A 62 -6.74 -15.06 20.04
N ALA A 63 -5.71 -15.90 19.99
CA ALA A 63 -4.75 -15.96 18.88
C ALA A 63 -5.32 -16.61 17.60
N LEU A 64 -6.36 -17.44 17.71
CA LEU A 64 -6.90 -18.19 16.57
C LEU A 64 -7.31 -17.31 15.39
N GLY A 65 -7.88 -16.13 15.64
CA GLY A 65 -8.27 -15.21 14.56
C GLY A 65 -7.08 -14.81 13.68
N VAL A 66 -5.92 -14.53 14.30
CA VAL A 66 -4.69 -14.16 13.60
C VAL A 66 -4.02 -15.38 12.97
N LEU A 67 -3.99 -16.52 13.65
CA LEU A 67 -3.42 -17.78 13.14
C LEU A 67 -4.17 -18.28 11.90
N LEU A 68 -5.50 -18.25 11.94
CA LEU A 68 -6.37 -18.65 10.84
C LEU A 68 -6.61 -17.53 9.82
N ARG A 69 -5.99 -16.36 10.03
CA ARG A 69 -6.09 -15.17 9.17
C ARG A 69 -7.54 -14.68 8.99
N ARG A 70 -8.41 -15.01 9.95
CA ARG A 70 -9.80 -14.54 10.04
C ARG A 70 -9.91 -13.13 10.61
N THR A 71 -8.81 -12.62 11.15
CA THR A 71 -8.67 -11.25 11.62
C THR A 71 -7.56 -10.59 10.81
N PRO A 72 -7.81 -9.41 10.20
CA PRO A 72 -6.79 -8.69 9.46
C PRO A 72 -5.56 -8.45 10.32
N SER A 73 -4.38 -8.69 9.74
CA SER A 73 -3.12 -8.41 10.44
C SER A 73 -2.95 -6.90 10.54
N PRO A 74 -2.70 -6.33 11.73
CA PRO A 74 -2.44 -4.89 11.90
C PRO A 74 -1.03 -4.52 11.42
N VAL A 75 -0.76 -4.77 10.15
CA VAL A 75 0.49 -4.42 9.46
C VAL A 75 0.33 -3.09 8.75
N ARG A 76 1.39 -2.28 8.74
CA ARG A 76 1.44 -0.99 8.06
C ARG A 76 2.68 -0.91 7.18
N ARG A 77 2.50 -0.35 6.00
CA ARG A 77 3.61 -0.05 5.07
C ARG A 77 4.09 1.38 5.30
N THR A 78 5.40 1.56 5.41
CA THR A 78 6.06 2.87 5.39
C THR A 78 7.07 2.91 4.25
N ARG A 79 7.30 4.13 3.75
CA ARG A 79 8.36 4.40 2.78
C ARG A 79 9.45 5.13 3.52
N ASP A 80 10.64 4.54 3.53
CA ASP A 80 11.81 5.15 4.09
C ASP A 80 12.59 5.87 2.98
N HIS A 81 12.65 7.20 3.08
CA HIS A 81 13.39 8.08 2.17
C HIS A 81 14.78 8.44 2.71
N SER A 82 15.17 7.95 3.90
CA SER A 82 16.38 8.38 4.61
C SER A 82 17.68 7.65 4.19
N GLY A 83 17.60 6.69 3.27
CA GLY A 83 18.76 5.91 2.80
C GLY A 83 19.42 6.46 1.53
N PRO A 84 20.75 6.33 1.37
CA PRO A 84 21.48 6.72 0.15
C PRO A 84 21.20 5.80 -1.07
N VAL A 85 20.39 4.75 -0.89
CA VAL A 85 20.08 3.74 -1.92
C VAL A 85 18.57 3.63 -2.06
N GLY A 86 17.98 4.53 -2.86
CA GLY A 86 16.59 4.46 -3.33
C GLY A 86 15.51 4.41 -2.24
N GLU A 87 14.25 4.46 -2.67
CA GLU A 87 13.08 4.29 -1.80
C GLU A 87 13.07 2.85 -1.25
N ARG A 88 13.18 2.67 0.07
CA ARG A 88 13.04 1.36 0.72
C ARG A 88 11.66 1.24 1.36
N VAL A 89 10.93 0.21 0.97
CA VAL A 89 9.65 -0.13 1.59
C VAL A 89 9.90 -0.93 2.85
N ARG A 90 9.30 -0.53 3.97
CA ARG A 90 9.34 -1.26 5.23
C ARG A 90 7.94 -1.54 5.74
N TRP A 91 7.81 -2.65 6.44
CA TRP A 91 6.56 -3.07 7.07
C TRP A 91 6.70 -3.04 8.58
N HIS A 92 5.64 -2.61 9.25
CA HIS A 92 5.56 -2.46 10.70
C HIS A 92 4.34 -3.19 11.22
N VAL A 93 4.41 -3.63 12.47
CA VAL A 93 3.26 -4.19 13.20
C VAL A 93 2.90 -3.27 14.35
N ALA A 94 1.60 -3.20 14.70
CA ALA A 94 1.18 -2.53 15.92
C ALA A 94 1.85 -3.15 17.15
N THR A 95 2.24 -2.32 18.12
CA THR A 95 3.03 -2.74 19.27
C THR A 95 2.17 -3.46 20.31
N ALA A 96 2.53 -4.72 20.63
CA ALA A 96 2.08 -5.37 21.86
C ALA A 96 2.95 -4.87 23.04
N ARG A 97 2.34 -4.58 24.20
CA ARG A 97 2.97 -3.93 25.37
C ARG A 97 4.28 -4.56 25.90
N SER A 98 4.58 -5.80 25.54
CA SER A 98 5.72 -6.59 26.04
C SER A 98 6.60 -7.20 24.94
N CYS A 99 6.20 -7.06 23.67
CA CYS A 99 6.99 -7.53 22.54
C CYS A 99 7.89 -6.40 22.03
N ARG A 100 9.18 -6.67 21.79
CA ARG A 100 10.10 -5.76 21.07
C ARG A 100 9.74 -5.55 19.58
N CYS A 101 8.52 -5.87 19.20
CA CYS A 101 7.86 -5.57 17.94
C CYS A 101 8.02 -4.10 17.52
N SER A 102 8.10 -3.19 18.50
CA SER A 102 8.25 -1.75 18.30
C SER A 102 9.51 -1.32 17.53
N ALA A 103 10.57 -2.13 17.55
CA ALA A 103 11.81 -1.84 16.83
C ALA A 103 11.95 -2.62 15.50
N GLY A 104 11.03 -3.55 15.22
CA GLY A 104 11.13 -4.47 14.09
C GLY A 104 10.52 -3.85 12.83
N THR A 105 11.36 -3.40 11.91
CA THR A 105 10.93 -3.24 10.52
C THR A 105 11.07 -4.58 9.80
N PHE A 106 10.11 -4.92 8.97
CA PHE A 106 10.09 -6.14 8.18
C PHE A 106 10.30 -5.83 6.70
N PRO A 107 10.94 -6.73 5.94
CA PRO A 107 11.18 -6.53 4.51
C PRO A 107 9.89 -6.55 3.68
N ASP A 108 8.89 -7.31 4.09
CA ASP A 108 7.62 -7.49 3.38
C ASP A 108 6.45 -7.75 4.35
N ALA A 109 5.23 -7.76 3.81
CA ALA A 109 4.00 -8.00 4.56
C ALA A 109 3.94 -9.41 5.15
N GLY A 110 4.50 -10.41 4.45
CA GLY A 110 4.54 -11.80 4.87
C GLY A 110 5.36 -11.99 6.14
N ALA A 111 6.56 -11.41 6.17
CA ALA A 111 7.44 -11.41 7.34
C ALA A 111 6.79 -10.69 8.53
N ALA A 112 6.11 -9.56 8.30
CA ALA A 112 5.41 -8.81 9.35
C ALA A 112 4.21 -9.61 9.92
N ALA A 113 3.37 -10.18 9.06
CA ALA A 113 2.22 -10.98 9.48
C ALA A 113 2.65 -12.32 10.11
N GLY A 114 3.70 -12.95 9.58
CA GLY A 114 4.32 -14.15 10.14
C GLY A 114 4.89 -13.91 11.53
N HIS A 115 5.46 -12.74 11.79
CA HIS A 115 5.89 -12.35 13.13
C HIS A 115 4.72 -12.35 14.13
N LEU A 116 3.56 -11.79 13.78
CA LEU A 116 2.37 -11.75 14.64
C LEU A 116 1.84 -13.15 14.98
N ARG A 117 2.01 -14.11 14.06
CA ARG A 117 1.64 -15.53 14.27
C ARG A 117 2.69 -16.32 15.03
N SER A 118 3.91 -15.79 15.19
CA SER A 118 5.00 -16.54 15.80
C SER A 118 4.75 -16.83 17.28
N ILE A 119 5.14 -18.04 17.72
CA ILE A 119 5.09 -18.44 19.13
C ILE A 119 5.76 -17.41 20.04
N ALA A 120 6.90 -16.84 19.62
CA ALA A 120 7.63 -15.85 20.40
C ALA A 120 6.83 -14.54 20.60
N HIS A 121 6.07 -14.11 19.60
CA HIS A 121 5.16 -12.97 19.70
C HIS A 121 4.01 -13.29 20.65
N LEU A 122 3.29 -14.38 20.39
CA LEU A 122 2.09 -14.78 21.14
C LEU A 122 2.39 -15.02 22.63
N THR A 123 3.52 -15.67 22.94
CA THR A 123 4.02 -15.88 24.32
C THR A 123 4.12 -14.55 25.07
N ARG A 124 4.69 -13.51 24.43
CA ARG A 124 4.85 -12.20 25.06
C ARG A 124 3.53 -11.44 25.12
N GLN A 125 2.77 -11.43 24.02
CA GLN A 125 1.49 -10.72 23.90
C GLN A 125 0.51 -11.13 24.99
N TYR A 126 0.41 -12.43 25.26
CA TYR A 126 -0.53 -12.99 26.24
C TYR A 126 0.10 -13.32 27.60
N ASP A 127 1.39 -13.06 27.78
CA ASP A 127 2.14 -13.37 29.01
C ASP A 127 1.98 -14.84 29.46
N VAL A 128 2.18 -15.78 28.53
CA VAL A 128 2.04 -17.22 28.76
C VAL A 128 3.37 -17.95 28.61
N GLN A 129 3.51 -19.15 29.18
CA GLN A 129 4.73 -19.94 28.98
C GLN A 129 4.81 -20.53 27.58
N ARG A 130 5.95 -20.30 26.91
CA ARG A 130 6.23 -20.76 25.54
C ARG A 130 5.95 -22.25 25.35
N ARG A 131 6.41 -23.09 26.28
CA ARG A 131 6.27 -24.55 26.20
C ARG A 131 4.80 -24.97 26.16
N GLN A 132 4.00 -24.48 27.11
CA GLN A 132 2.57 -24.83 27.19
C GLN A 132 1.79 -24.28 25.99
N LEU A 133 2.12 -23.06 25.54
CA LEU A 133 1.52 -22.52 24.33
C LEU A 133 1.80 -23.39 23.10
N THR A 134 3.05 -23.86 22.92
CA THR A 134 3.41 -24.76 21.83
C THR A 134 2.68 -26.10 21.92
N GLU A 135 2.59 -26.70 23.11
CA GLU A 135 1.88 -27.98 23.31
C GLU A 135 0.38 -27.85 22.99
N VAL A 136 -0.28 -26.79 23.46
CA VAL A 136 -1.71 -26.56 23.17
C VAL A 136 -1.95 -26.24 21.70
N LEU A 137 -1.12 -25.39 21.08
CA LEU A 137 -1.27 -25.09 19.65
C LEU A 137 -1.09 -26.32 18.79
N ALA A 138 -0.09 -27.17 19.07
CA ALA A 138 0.09 -28.43 18.37
C ALA A 138 -1.16 -29.33 18.49
N ALA A 139 -1.74 -29.42 19.70
CA ALA A 139 -2.98 -30.15 19.91
C ALA A 139 -4.16 -29.57 19.09
N VAL A 140 -4.27 -28.25 19.00
CA VAL A 140 -5.31 -27.60 18.16
C VAL A 140 -5.08 -27.86 16.67
N GLU A 141 -3.83 -27.82 16.19
CA GLU A 141 -3.48 -28.12 14.80
C GLU A 141 -3.86 -29.55 14.40
N THR A 142 -3.81 -30.53 15.32
CA THR A 142 -4.28 -31.90 15.00
C THR A 142 -5.76 -31.96 14.65
N VAL A 143 -6.56 -31.01 15.14
CA VAL A 143 -8.01 -30.97 14.93
C VAL A 143 -8.37 -30.04 13.77
N TRP A 144 -7.70 -28.89 13.66
CA TRP A 144 -8.02 -27.84 12.68
C TRP A 144 -7.17 -27.93 11.40
N GLY A 145 -6.12 -28.74 11.41
CA GLY A 145 -5.07 -28.72 10.40
C GLY A 145 -3.96 -27.71 10.72
N PRO A 146 -2.83 -27.80 9.99
CA PRO A 146 -1.69 -26.92 10.18
C PRO A 146 -2.03 -25.46 9.85
N PHE A 147 -1.68 -24.53 10.75
CA PHE A 147 -2.03 -23.11 10.59
C PHE A 147 -1.32 -22.41 9.43
N ASP A 148 -0.18 -22.95 8.99
CA ASP A 148 0.60 -22.38 7.89
C ASP A 148 0.18 -22.91 6.52
N ALA A 149 -0.58 -24.00 6.45
CA ALA A 149 -1.06 -24.52 5.18
C ALA A 149 -2.13 -23.61 4.57
N VAL A 150 -1.99 -23.33 3.29
CA VAL A 150 -3.02 -22.66 2.49
C VAL A 150 -4.25 -23.58 2.43
N PRO A 151 -5.46 -23.10 2.76
CA PRO A 151 -6.63 -23.95 2.79
C PRO A 151 -7.04 -24.36 1.36
N PRO A 152 -7.60 -25.57 1.13
CA PRO A 152 -7.95 -26.06 -0.21
C PRO A 152 -8.85 -25.13 -1.03
N ARG A 153 -9.75 -24.38 -0.37
CA ARG A 153 -10.60 -23.37 -1.02
C ARG A 153 -9.83 -22.24 -1.72
N ALA A 154 -8.55 -22.04 -1.39
CA ALA A 154 -7.69 -21.08 -2.06
C ALA A 154 -7.57 -21.35 -3.56
N GLU A 155 -7.78 -22.59 -4.00
CA GLU A 155 -7.82 -22.96 -5.42
C GLU A 155 -8.83 -22.13 -6.21
N THR A 156 -9.98 -21.81 -5.59
CA THR A 156 -11.05 -21.05 -6.25
C THR A 156 -10.68 -19.58 -6.55
N VAL A 157 -9.71 -19.02 -5.82
CA VAL A 157 -9.26 -17.64 -5.97
C VAL A 157 -7.95 -17.51 -6.72
N ARG A 158 -7.25 -18.61 -7.06
CA ARG A 158 -6.00 -18.58 -7.82
C ARG A 158 -6.13 -17.81 -9.14
N ARG A 159 -7.24 -18.00 -9.85
CA ARG A 159 -7.52 -17.29 -11.11
C ARG A 159 -7.69 -15.77 -10.96
N LEU A 160 -7.90 -15.27 -9.74
CA LEU A 160 -8.05 -13.83 -9.46
C LEU A 160 -6.69 -13.15 -9.27
N VAL A 161 -5.63 -13.93 -9.02
CA VAL A 161 -4.29 -13.42 -8.71
C VAL A 161 -3.36 -13.72 -9.88
N ARG A 162 -2.63 -12.70 -10.33
CA ARG A 162 -1.78 -12.77 -11.52
C ARG A 162 -0.55 -13.66 -11.33
N GLU A 163 0.09 -13.54 -10.17
CA GLU A 163 1.35 -14.22 -9.89
C GLU A 163 1.11 -15.71 -9.62
N PRO A 164 1.92 -16.64 -10.16
CA PRO A 164 1.74 -18.08 -9.97
C PRO A 164 1.70 -18.56 -8.51
N LEU A 165 2.40 -17.86 -7.61
CA LEU A 165 2.41 -18.09 -6.16
C LEU A 165 1.76 -16.93 -5.38
N GLY A 166 0.95 -16.13 -6.06
CA GLY A 166 0.41 -14.90 -5.47
C GLY A 166 -0.55 -15.20 -4.32
N VAL A 167 -1.34 -16.28 -4.39
CA VAL A 167 -2.25 -16.66 -3.29
C VAL A 167 -1.46 -17.10 -2.06
N GLU A 168 -0.39 -17.85 -2.23
CA GLU A 168 0.55 -18.23 -1.16
C GLU A 168 1.18 -17.00 -0.52
N GLN A 169 1.68 -16.05 -1.34
CA GLN A 169 2.24 -14.79 -0.85
C GLN A 169 1.21 -13.95 -0.07
N LEU A 170 -0.04 -13.89 -0.53
CA LEU A 170 -1.12 -13.19 0.15
C LEU A 170 -1.49 -13.89 1.46
N TRP A 171 -1.52 -15.23 1.47
CA TRP A 171 -1.71 -16.02 2.68
C TRP A 171 -0.58 -15.78 3.70
N GLU A 172 0.67 -15.77 3.28
CA GLU A 172 1.80 -15.40 4.12
C GLU A 172 1.66 -13.98 4.66
N ALA A 173 1.22 -13.03 3.82
CA ALA A 173 0.89 -11.66 4.21
C ALA A 173 -0.35 -11.53 5.11
N GLY A 174 -0.99 -12.65 5.49
CA GLY A 174 -2.10 -12.67 6.43
C GLY A 174 -3.47 -12.42 5.81
N LEU A 175 -3.60 -12.48 4.47
CA LEU A 175 -4.87 -12.37 3.77
C LEU A 175 -5.49 -13.75 3.57
N HIS A 176 -6.76 -13.84 3.95
CA HIS A 176 -7.52 -15.06 3.81
C HIS A 176 -8.14 -15.16 2.40
N PRO A 177 -8.31 -16.35 1.78
CA PRO A 177 -8.92 -16.48 0.45
C PRO A 177 -10.28 -15.79 0.28
N ASP A 178 -11.13 -15.82 1.30
CA ASP A 178 -12.42 -15.10 1.30
C ASP A 178 -12.21 -13.58 1.17
N ASP A 179 -11.15 -13.02 1.78
CA ASP A 179 -10.81 -11.60 1.65
C ASP A 179 -10.28 -11.28 0.24
N ILE A 180 -9.50 -12.18 -0.35
CA ILE A 180 -9.04 -12.04 -1.75
C ILE A 180 -10.25 -11.95 -2.69
N ALA A 181 -11.22 -12.86 -2.52
CA ALA A 181 -12.45 -12.84 -3.31
C ALA A 181 -13.26 -11.56 -3.09
N ALA A 182 -13.41 -11.11 -1.83
CA ALA A 182 -14.13 -9.89 -1.49
C ALA A 182 -13.44 -8.64 -2.09
N LEU A 183 -12.12 -8.53 -1.97
CA LEU A 183 -11.34 -7.42 -2.51
C LEU A 183 -11.38 -7.39 -4.03
N ALA A 184 -11.35 -8.53 -4.71
CA ALA A 184 -11.47 -8.60 -6.18
C ALA A 184 -12.77 -7.96 -6.70
N THR A 185 -13.86 -7.97 -5.92
CA THR A 185 -15.12 -7.30 -6.31
C THR A 185 -14.97 -5.77 -6.42
N CYS A 186 -13.95 -5.18 -5.78
CA CYS A 186 -13.66 -3.76 -5.88
C CYS A 186 -12.94 -3.39 -7.19
N ALA A 187 -12.59 -4.36 -8.04
CA ALA A 187 -12.02 -4.12 -9.37
C ALA A 187 -12.98 -4.58 -10.47
N THR A 188 -14.26 -4.24 -10.35
CA THR A 188 -15.28 -4.58 -11.34
C THR A 188 -14.90 -4.02 -12.72
N GLY A 189 -15.03 -4.84 -13.77
CA GLY A 189 -14.66 -4.49 -15.14
C GLY A 189 -13.26 -4.94 -15.55
N VAL A 190 -12.37 -5.21 -14.60
CA VAL A 190 -11.05 -5.78 -14.89
C VAL A 190 -11.20 -7.27 -15.21
N THR A 191 -10.89 -7.67 -16.44
CA THR A 191 -11.04 -9.06 -16.91
C THR A 191 -9.81 -9.92 -16.68
N GLU A 192 -8.65 -9.30 -16.52
CA GLU A 192 -7.39 -9.99 -16.24
C GLU A 192 -7.17 -10.21 -14.74
N PRO A 193 -6.40 -11.24 -14.34
CA PRO A 193 -6.00 -11.42 -12.96
C PRO A 193 -5.27 -10.19 -12.38
N LEU A 194 -5.63 -9.83 -11.15
CA LEU A 194 -5.05 -8.70 -10.43
C LEU A 194 -3.71 -9.09 -9.81
N PRO A 195 -2.71 -8.19 -9.80
CA PRO A 195 -1.44 -8.48 -9.15
C PRO A 195 -1.60 -8.56 -7.62
N ALA A 196 -0.76 -9.35 -6.94
CA ALA A 196 -0.73 -9.47 -5.48
C ALA A 196 -0.61 -8.09 -4.79
N SER A 197 0.09 -7.15 -5.43
CA SER A 197 0.22 -5.77 -4.95
C SER A 197 -1.11 -5.02 -4.86
N TYR A 198 -2.12 -5.33 -5.68
CA TYR A 198 -3.47 -4.77 -5.56
C TYR A 198 -4.10 -5.17 -4.23
N TYR A 199 -4.12 -6.47 -3.94
CA TYR A 199 -4.74 -7.02 -2.73
C TYR A 199 -4.06 -6.50 -1.46
N LEU A 200 -2.73 -6.45 -1.46
CA LEU A 200 -1.97 -5.87 -0.35
C LEU A 200 -2.25 -4.39 -0.14
N GLY A 201 -2.38 -3.61 -1.22
CA GLY A 201 -2.74 -2.19 -1.14
C GLY A 201 -4.14 -2.02 -0.58
N ALA A 202 -5.12 -2.72 -1.16
CA ALA A 202 -6.52 -2.62 -0.75
C ALA A 202 -6.74 -3.04 0.71
N ALA A 203 -5.98 -4.03 1.20
CA ALA A 203 -6.06 -4.48 2.58
C ALA A 203 -5.34 -3.58 3.59
N TYR A 204 -4.16 -3.03 3.23
CA TYR A 204 -3.24 -2.45 4.21
C TYR A 204 -2.88 -0.98 4.00
N ALA A 205 -3.22 -0.38 2.85
CA ALA A 205 -2.97 1.04 2.61
C ALA A 205 -4.02 1.94 3.29
N GLY A 206 -5.20 1.42 3.64
CA GLY A 206 -6.29 2.23 4.19
C GLY A 206 -7.00 3.08 3.12
N VAL A 207 -7.00 2.61 1.87
CA VAL A 207 -7.74 3.23 0.78
C VAL A 207 -9.26 3.07 0.99
N ASP A 208 -10.03 4.07 0.59
CA ASP A 208 -11.49 3.94 0.50
C ASP A 208 -11.86 2.96 -0.62
N LEU A 209 -12.42 1.81 -0.25
CA LEU A 209 -12.78 0.75 -1.19
C LEU A 209 -13.94 1.12 -2.13
N ASP A 210 -14.85 2.02 -1.71
CA ASP A 210 -15.94 2.48 -2.56
C ASP A 210 -15.44 3.48 -3.59
N TRP A 211 -14.51 4.37 -3.21
CA TRP A 211 -13.78 5.20 -4.15
C TRP A 211 -12.95 4.36 -5.13
N LEU A 212 -12.21 3.36 -4.64
CA LEU A 212 -11.42 2.45 -5.47
C LEU A 212 -12.30 1.74 -6.49
N ARG A 213 -13.46 1.21 -6.06
CA ARG A 213 -14.43 0.53 -6.93
C ARG A 213 -14.92 1.42 -8.06
N ARG A 214 -15.36 2.64 -7.74
CA ARG A 214 -15.83 3.60 -8.76
C ARG A 214 -14.74 3.97 -9.75
N THR A 215 -13.54 4.26 -9.25
CA THR A 215 -12.42 4.73 -10.07
C THR A 215 -11.89 3.63 -11.01
N VAL A 216 -11.79 2.39 -10.52
CA VAL A 216 -11.38 1.24 -11.34
C VAL A 216 -12.44 0.88 -12.39
N ALA A 217 -13.72 1.00 -12.07
CA ALA A 217 -14.79 0.76 -13.04
C ALA A 217 -14.70 1.69 -14.27
N SER A 218 -14.29 2.95 -14.06
CA SER A 218 -14.05 3.90 -15.16
C SER A 218 -12.77 3.61 -15.95
N ASN A 219 -11.80 2.89 -15.35
CA ASN A 219 -10.49 2.59 -15.93
C ASN A 219 -10.04 1.16 -15.59
N PRO A 220 -10.64 0.14 -16.23
CA PRO A 220 -10.49 -1.27 -15.84
C PRO A 220 -9.16 -1.87 -16.32
N ASP A 221 -8.04 -1.38 -15.80
CA ASP A 221 -6.70 -1.92 -16.01
C ASP A 221 -6.13 -2.46 -14.69
N PRO A 222 -5.58 -3.70 -14.64
CA PRO A 222 -5.08 -4.28 -13.39
C PRO A 222 -3.91 -3.50 -12.78
N SER A 223 -3.07 -2.86 -13.60
CA SER A 223 -1.90 -2.10 -13.13
C SER A 223 -2.33 -0.75 -12.56
N ILE A 224 -3.34 -0.11 -13.15
CA ILE A 224 -4.00 1.08 -12.60
C ILE A 224 -4.68 0.72 -11.28
N ALA A 225 -5.48 -0.35 -11.25
CA ALA A 225 -6.13 -0.80 -10.02
C ALA A 225 -5.13 -1.03 -8.88
N ALA A 226 -4.02 -1.72 -9.17
CA ALA A 226 -2.96 -1.95 -8.20
C ALA A 226 -2.33 -0.65 -7.69
N TRP A 227 -2.07 0.32 -8.58
CA TRP A 227 -1.55 1.62 -8.18
C TRP A 227 -2.56 2.40 -7.31
N LEU A 228 -3.83 2.44 -7.70
CA LEU A 228 -4.89 3.14 -6.97
C LEU A 228 -5.08 2.57 -5.55
N ALA A 229 -4.96 1.24 -5.40
CA ALA A 229 -5.05 0.57 -4.11
C ALA A 229 -3.97 1.01 -3.10
N TRP A 230 -2.90 1.66 -3.55
CA TRP A 230 -1.83 2.21 -2.70
C TRP A 230 -1.91 3.72 -2.49
N LEU A 231 -2.93 4.39 -3.01
CA LEU A 231 -3.14 5.82 -2.76
C LEU A 231 -3.81 6.00 -1.40
N THR A 232 -3.18 6.82 -0.55
CA THR A 232 -3.71 7.15 0.78
C THR A 232 -4.08 8.64 0.81
N PRO A 233 -5.14 9.03 1.53
CA PRO A 233 -5.52 10.44 1.67
C PRO A 233 -4.40 11.33 2.21
N GLU A 234 -3.51 10.73 3.03
CA GLU A 234 -2.33 11.39 3.60
C GLU A 234 -1.27 11.77 2.55
N ALA A 235 -1.35 11.23 1.33
CA ALA A 235 -0.38 11.50 0.26
C ALA A 235 -0.56 12.86 -0.43
N GLY A 236 -1.43 13.74 0.07
CA GLY A 236 -1.62 15.12 -0.41
C GLY A 236 -2.34 15.25 -1.76
N ALA A 237 -2.46 14.16 -2.52
CA ALA A 237 -3.28 14.09 -3.71
C ALA A 237 -4.76 13.95 -3.33
N SER A 238 -5.61 14.85 -3.82
CA SER A 238 -7.06 14.62 -3.78
C SER A 238 -7.37 13.38 -4.62
N LEU A 239 -7.91 12.34 -3.97
CA LEU A 239 -8.33 11.10 -4.63
C LEU A 239 -9.35 11.39 -5.75
N ASP A 240 -10.17 12.43 -5.59
CA ASP A 240 -11.10 12.90 -6.61
C ASP A 240 -10.38 13.49 -7.83
N ALA A 241 -9.27 14.23 -7.61
CA ALA A 241 -8.47 14.76 -8.71
C ALA A 241 -7.82 13.63 -9.53
N VAL A 242 -7.33 12.58 -8.87
CA VAL A 242 -6.79 11.38 -9.55
C VAL A 242 -7.87 10.71 -10.40
N GLY A 243 -9.06 10.51 -9.84
CA GLY A 243 -10.19 9.90 -10.57
C GLY A 243 -10.58 10.72 -11.81
N ALA A 244 -10.75 12.03 -11.65
CA ALA A 244 -11.13 12.93 -12.74
C ALA A 244 -10.11 12.93 -13.89
N TRP A 245 -8.81 12.89 -13.58
CA TRP A 245 -7.77 12.82 -14.62
C TRP A 245 -7.75 11.47 -15.36
N LEU A 246 -8.03 10.37 -14.66
CA LEU A 246 -8.14 9.05 -15.29
C LEU A 246 -9.37 8.95 -16.20
N GLU A 247 -10.50 9.55 -15.83
CA GLU A 247 -11.69 9.63 -16.69
C GLU A 247 -11.43 10.38 -18.00
N LEU A 248 -10.51 11.35 -17.99
CA LEU A 248 -10.01 12.00 -19.21
C LEU A 248 -9.05 11.13 -20.03
N GLY A 249 -8.79 9.90 -19.60
CA GLY A 249 -8.01 8.89 -20.32
C GLY A 249 -6.51 9.13 -20.29
N LEU A 250 -6.01 9.72 -19.19
CA LEU A 250 -4.58 9.93 -18.93
C LEU A 250 -3.93 8.68 -18.32
N SER A 251 -2.64 8.51 -18.57
CA SER A 251 -1.83 7.46 -17.94
C SER A 251 -1.43 7.83 -16.51
N ARG A 252 -1.07 6.84 -15.69
CA ARG A 252 -0.56 7.05 -14.32
C ARG A 252 0.53 8.14 -14.24
N ARG A 253 1.51 8.11 -15.15
CA ARG A 253 2.62 9.07 -15.18
C ARG A 253 2.12 10.50 -15.38
N GLN A 254 1.19 10.69 -16.31
CA GLN A 254 0.57 11.98 -16.61
C GLN A 254 -0.28 12.50 -15.45
N VAL A 255 -1.08 11.62 -14.82
CA VAL A 255 -1.86 11.97 -13.63
C VAL A 255 -0.94 12.45 -12.50
N LEU A 256 0.15 11.72 -12.23
CA LEU A 256 1.10 12.10 -11.18
C LEU A 256 1.75 13.47 -11.47
N ALA A 257 2.16 13.75 -12.71
CA ALA A 257 2.75 15.02 -13.08
C ALA A 257 1.80 16.22 -12.88
N LEU A 258 0.50 16.03 -13.14
CA LEU A 258 -0.52 17.06 -12.94
C LEU A 258 -0.87 17.25 -11.47
N VAL A 259 -1.02 16.15 -10.72
CA VAL A 259 -1.34 16.18 -9.28
C VAL A 259 -0.21 16.78 -8.45
N GLU A 260 1.05 16.43 -8.75
CA GLU A 260 2.24 17.01 -8.08
C GLU A 260 2.28 18.53 -8.22
N ARG A 261 1.77 19.05 -9.33
CA ARG A 261 1.69 20.49 -9.63
C ARG A 261 0.34 21.11 -9.29
N THR A 262 -0.50 20.37 -8.56
CA THR A 262 -1.83 20.82 -8.11
C THR A 262 -2.74 21.31 -9.24
N VAL A 263 -2.62 20.74 -10.45
CA VAL A 263 -3.45 21.14 -11.60
C VAL A 263 -4.81 20.43 -11.50
N PRO A 264 -5.93 21.17 -11.43
CA PRO A 264 -7.26 20.56 -11.38
C PRO A 264 -7.66 20.06 -12.77
N ALA A 265 -8.45 18.97 -12.82
CA ALA A 265 -9.01 18.45 -14.08
C ALA A 265 -9.86 19.50 -14.83
N GLN A 266 -10.45 20.45 -14.11
CA GLN A 266 -11.17 21.59 -14.69
C GLN A 266 -10.30 22.40 -15.67
N ALA A 267 -9.00 22.51 -15.43
CA ALA A 267 -8.10 23.24 -16.34
C ALA A 267 -8.08 22.62 -17.76
N ALA A 268 -8.26 21.31 -17.89
CA ALA A 268 -8.37 20.66 -19.20
C ALA A 268 -9.71 20.97 -19.89
N LEU A 269 -10.79 21.09 -19.13
CA LEU A 269 -12.10 21.49 -19.65
C LEU A 269 -12.08 22.95 -20.12
N ASP A 270 -11.47 23.83 -19.33
CA ASP A 270 -11.34 25.25 -19.65
C ASP A 270 -10.46 25.46 -20.89
N LEU A 271 -9.34 24.74 -20.98
CA LEU A 271 -8.47 24.76 -22.16
C LEU A 271 -9.22 24.25 -23.40
N ALA A 272 -9.92 23.11 -23.28
CA ALA A 272 -10.71 22.53 -24.37
C ALA A 272 -11.76 23.53 -24.90
N ALA A 273 -12.52 24.16 -24.00
CA ALA A 273 -13.54 25.15 -24.36
C ALA A 273 -12.96 26.36 -25.10
N GLN A 274 -11.76 26.80 -24.71
CA GLN A 274 -11.17 28.03 -25.23
C GLN A 274 -10.33 27.87 -26.50
N THR A 275 -9.92 26.64 -26.84
CA THR A 275 -9.10 26.36 -28.03
C THR A 275 -9.76 25.38 -29.00
N GLY A 276 -10.98 24.92 -28.72
CA GLY A 276 -11.69 23.94 -29.55
C GLY A 276 -11.12 22.51 -29.51
N ARG A 277 -10.18 22.23 -28.60
CA ARG A 277 -9.66 20.88 -28.36
C ARG A 277 -10.73 20.00 -27.73
N THR A 278 -10.63 18.68 -27.86
CA THR A 278 -11.40 17.78 -26.99
C THR A 278 -10.85 17.83 -25.57
N PRO A 279 -11.66 17.62 -24.51
CA PRO A 279 -11.18 17.52 -23.13
C PRO A 279 -10.00 16.57 -22.95
N ARG A 280 -10.02 15.43 -23.65
CA ARG A 280 -8.94 14.45 -23.63
C ARG A 280 -7.65 14.96 -24.26
N ALA A 281 -7.74 15.67 -25.38
CA ALA A 281 -6.57 16.28 -26.02
C ALA A 281 -5.96 17.37 -25.13
N ALA A 282 -6.79 18.27 -24.60
CA ALA A 282 -6.37 19.32 -23.67
C ALA A 282 -5.71 18.74 -22.40
N ALA A 283 -6.27 17.67 -21.83
CA ALA A 283 -5.68 16.98 -20.68
C ALA A 283 -4.30 16.39 -20.99
N ARG A 284 -4.13 15.80 -22.18
CA ARG A 284 -2.84 15.26 -22.62
C ARG A 284 -1.81 16.36 -22.84
N ASP A 285 -2.20 17.46 -23.46
CA ASP A 285 -1.34 18.62 -23.67
C ASP A 285 -0.85 19.16 -22.33
N LEU A 286 -1.76 19.45 -21.39
CA LEU A 286 -1.41 19.88 -20.04
C LEU A 286 -0.45 18.89 -19.35
N ALA A 287 -0.70 17.59 -19.46
CA ALA A 287 0.15 16.58 -18.87
C ALA A 287 1.57 16.57 -19.49
N MET A 288 1.69 16.68 -20.81
CA MET A 288 3.00 16.73 -21.48
C MET A 288 3.84 17.92 -21.01
N TRP A 289 3.22 19.09 -20.87
CA TRP A 289 3.90 20.27 -20.33
C TRP A 289 4.21 20.14 -18.84
N ALA A 290 3.30 19.56 -18.04
CA ALA A 290 3.52 19.30 -16.63
C ALA A 290 4.73 18.37 -16.39
N GLU A 291 4.90 17.34 -17.23
CA GLU A 291 6.07 16.44 -17.19
C GLU A 291 7.39 17.19 -17.46
N ALA A 292 7.37 18.23 -18.30
CA ALA A 292 8.50 19.12 -18.54
C ALA A 292 8.69 20.21 -17.46
N ARG A 293 7.89 20.14 -16.38
CA ARG A 293 7.84 21.08 -15.23
C ARG A 293 7.40 22.49 -15.63
N THR A 294 6.51 22.58 -16.61
CA THR A 294 5.96 23.82 -17.15
C THR A 294 4.43 23.77 -17.15
N LEU A 295 3.77 24.93 -17.07
CA LEU A 295 2.29 25.00 -17.13
C LEU A 295 1.89 26.18 -18.02
N PRO A 296 1.76 25.96 -19.33
CA PRO A 296 1.28 26.98 -20.25
C PRO A 296 -0.14 27.42 -19.89
N SER A 297 -0.42 28.73 -20.03
CA SER A 297 -1.78 29.25 -19.98
C SER A 297 -2.52 28.96 -21.29
N VAL A 298 -3.79 29.32 -21.35
CA VAL A 298 -4.57 29.21 -22.59
C VAL A 298 -3.98 30.07 -23.71
N GLU A 299 -3.48 31.27 -23.39
CA GLU A 299 -2.82 32.16 -24.34
C GLU A 299 -1.57 31.51 -24.94
N HIS A 300 -0.78 30.81 -24.13
CA HIS A 300 0.36 30.05 -24.63
C HIS A 300 -0.05 28.95 -25.60
N PHE A 301 -1.13 28.22 -25.32
CA PHE A 301 -1.63 27.20 -26.25
C PHE A 301 -2.16 27.81 -27.55
N ARG A 302 -2.85 28.96 -27.51
CA ARG A 302 -3.26 29.69 -28.71
C ARG A 302 -2.06 30.11 -29.55
N LEU A 303 -1.03 30.65 -28.91
CA LEU A 303 0.21 31.03 -29.57
C LEU A 303 0.88 29.81 -30.25
N LEU A 304 0.95 28.67 -29.57
CA LEU A 304 1.47 27.43 -30.17
C LEU A 304 0.64 26.98 -31.38
N ASP A 305 -0.68 27.13 -31.34
CA ASP A 305 -1.58 26.80 -32.46
C ASP A 305 -1.38 27.74 -33.66
N GLU A 306 -1.22 29.04 -33.42
CA GLU A 306 -0.92 30.04 -34.45
C GLU A 306 0.38 29.74 -35.20
N HIS A 307 1.36 29.16 -34.49
CA HIS A 307 2.62 28.68 -35.08
C HIS A 307 2.58 27.23 -35.58
N GLY A 308 1.40 26.59 -35.61
CA GLY A 308 1.20 25.25 -36.17
C GLY A 308 1.77 24.11 -35.33
N LEU A 309 2.09 24.35 -34.05
CA LEU A 309 2.70 23.35 -33.16
C LEU A 309 1.67 22.45 -32.45
N GLY A 310 0.38 22.83 -32.46
CA GLY A 310 -0.76 21.96 -32.19
C GLY A 310 -0.65 21.02 -30.97
N SER A 311 -1.38 19.90 -31.03
CA SER A 311 -1.40 18.88 -29.96
C SER A 311 -0.28 17.83 -30.08
N ASP A 312 0.51 17.84 -31.16
CA ASP A 312 1.54 16.84 -31.42
C ASP A 312 2.92 17.24 -30.87
N TYR A 313 3.09 18.52 -30.50
CA TYR A 313 4.33 18.99 -29.92
C TYR A 313 4.58 18.41 -28.52
N ARG A 314 5.82 17.97 -28.28
CA ARG A 314 6.27 17.46 -26.99
C ARG A 314 7.41 18.32 -26.43
N PRO A 315 7.21 19.02 -25.29
CA PRO A 315 8.26 19.82 -24.69
C PRO A 315 9.39 18.93 -24.15
N SER A 316 10.63 19.35 -24.39
CA SER A 316 11.83 18.67 -23.88
C SER A 316 12.33 19.34 -22.61
N GLY A 317 12.11 18.70 -21.45
CA GLY A 317 12.58 19.19 -20.15
C GLY A 317 14.07 19.58 -20.14
N PRO A 318 15.00 18.71 -20.59
CA PRO A 318 16.42 19.04 -20.65
C PRO A 318 16.77 20.22 -21.57
N ALA A 319 16.03 20.40 -22.67
CA ALA A 319 16.24 21.54 -23.55
C ALA A 319 15.75 22.84 -22.91
N ILE A 320 14.64 22.80 -22.18
CA ILE A 320 14.13 23.92 -21.38
C ILE A 320 15.11 24.27 -20.27
N ASP A 321 15.67 23.28 -19.56
CA ASP A 321 16.71 23.48 -18.53
C ASP A 321 17.90 24.24 -19.10
N ARG A 322 18.39 23.82 -20.27
CA ARG A 322 19.49 24.50 -20.97
C ARG A 322 19.15 25.94 -21.35
N VAL A 323 17.92 26.21 -21.80
CA VAL A 323 17.47 27.58 -22.09
C VAL A 323 17.38 28.41 -20.81
N CYS A 324 16.93 27.85 -19.69
CA CYS A 324 16.93 28.53 -18.39
C CYS A 324 18.35 28.93 -17.95
N GLU A 325 19.34 28.05 -18.15
CA GLU A 325 20.75 28.36 -17.86
C GLU A 325 21.27 29.52 -18.72
N ILE A 326 20.91 29.56 -20.01
CA ILE A 326 21.26 30.65 -20.93
C ILE A 326 20.61 31.96 -20.49
N ALA A 327 19.31 31.94 -20.18
CA ALA A 327 18.58 33.11 -19.71
C ALA A 327 19.21 33.68 -18.43
N ALA A 328 19.56 32.82 -17.46
CA ALA A 328 20.26 33.23 -16.25
C ALA A 328 21.63 33.88 -16.54
N ARG A 329 22.41 33.32 -17.47
CA ARG A 329 23.70 33.89 -17.89
C ARG A 329 23.56 35.27 -18.55
N LEU A 330 22.48 35.49 -19.29
CA LEU A 330 22.17 36.75 -19.96
C LEU A 330 21.47 37.77 -19.04
N GLY A 331 21.18 37.42 -17.77
CA GLY A 331 20.42 38.27 -16.86
C GLY A 331 18.98 38.50 -17.32
N ALA A 332 18.40 37.55 -18.06
CA ALA A 332 17.03 37.61 -18.52
C ALA A 332 16.09 36.93 -17.51
N GLU A 333 15.22 37.73 -16.88
CA GLU A 333 14.19 37.23 -15.97
C GLU A 333 12.94 36.79 -16.75
N VAL A 334 13.04 35.63 -17.40
CA VAL A 334 11.92 35.03 -18.15
C VAL A 334 11.44 33.78 -17.44
N PRO A 335 10.13 33.62 -17.17
CA PRO A 335 9.60 32.42 -16.54
C PRO A 335 9.92 31.16 -17.35
N ARG A 336 10.13 30.04 -16.65
CA ARG A 336 10.43 28.74 -17.28
C ARG A 336 9.39 28.33 -18.32
N THR A 337 8.11 28.57 -18.03
CA THR A 337 7.02 28.25 -18.97
C THR A 337 7.16 29.05 -20.27
N ASP A 338 7.40 30.36 -20.18
CA ASP A 338 7.63 31.21 -21.34
C ASP A 338 8.83 30.74 -22.17
N LEU A 339 9.95 30.44 -21.50
CA LEU A 339 11.13 29.88 -22.18
C LEU A 339 10.84 28.57 -22.91
N GLY A 340 9.98 27.72 -22.33
CA GLY A 340 9.52 26.49 -22.98
C GLY A 340 8.66 26.74 -24.22
N VAL A 341 7.75 27.71 -24.17
CA VAL A 341 6.91 28.11 -25.31
C VAL A 341 7.74 28.76 -26.41
N VAL A 342 8.65 29.66 -26.04
CA VAL A 342 9.60 30.29 -26.98
C VAL A 342 10.48 29.23 -27.65
N LEU A 343 10.99 28.26 -26.90
CA LEU A 343 11.77 27.16 -27.46
C LEU A 343 10.96 26.30 -28.44
N ALA A 344 9.67 26.06 -28.14
CA ALA A 344 8.78 25.34 -29.04
C ALA A 344 8.64 26.06 -30.38
N ILE A 345 8.38 27.38 -30.35
CA ILE A 345 8.15 28.22 -31.54
C ILE A 345 9.43 28.44 -32.32
N ALA A 346 10.53 28.77 -31.63
CA ALA A 346 11.83 29.03 -32.24
C ALA A 346 12.50 27.76 -32.79
N GLY A 347 12.05 26.58 -32.35
CA GLY A 347 12.49 25.27 -32.83
C GLY A 347 13.91 24.84 -32.40
N SER A 348 14.71 25.74 -31.83
CA SER A 348 16.08 25.42 -31.40
C SER A 348 16.62 26.33 -30.30
N VAL A 349 17.50 25.78 -29.45
CA VAL A 349 18.17 26.54 -28.36
C VAL A 349 18.97 27.75 -28.86
N PRO A 350 19.75 27.67 -29.96
CA PRO A 350 20.47 28.83 -30.47
C PRO A 350 19.56 29.98 -30.91
N GLU A 351 18.36 29.67 -31.41
CA GLU A 351 17.38 30.71 -31.77
C GLU A 351 16.86 31.44 -30.54
N VAL A 352 16.52 30.69 -29.48
CA VAL A 352 16.10 31.28 -28.21
C VAL A 352 17.20 32.17 -27.62
N GLU A 353 18.47 31.76 -27.69
CA GLU A 353 19.59 32.59 -27.23
C GLU A 353 19.68 33.91 -28.00
N ARG A 354 19.48 33.89 -29.33
CA ARG A 354 19.43 35.12 -30.15
C ARG A 354 18.28 36.03 -29.75
N LEU A 355 17.10 35.48 -29.50
CA LEU A 355 15.92 36.23 -29.09
C LEU A 355 16.09 36.86 -27.69
N LEU A 356 16.65 36.10 -26.74
CA LEU A 356 16.97 36.61 -25.40
C LEU A 356 18.02 37.74 -25.46
N ALA A 357 19.05 37.60 -26.29
CA ALA A 357 20.05 38.64 -26.50
C ALA A 357 19.47 39.94 -27.12
N ARG A 358 18.35 39.83 -27.84
CA ARG A 358 17.59 40.97 -28.38
C ARG A 358 16.57 41.57 -27.39
N GLY A 359 16.49 41.01 -26.19
CA GLY A 359 15.67 41.55 -25.11
C GLY A 359 14.29 40.93 -24.93
N LEU A 360 14.02 39.74 -25.50
CA LEU A 360 12.77 39.02 -25.27
C LEU A 360 12.52 38.79 -23.76
N ARG A 361 11.31 39.11 -23.28
CA ARG A 361 10.92 39.00 -21.86
C ARG A 361 9.77 38.03 -21.61
N ALA A 362 8.94 37.75 -22.61
CA ALA A 362 7.81 36.82 -22.52
C ALA A 362 7.57 36.09 -23.85
N ALA A 363 6.85 34.97 -23.81
CA ALA A 363 6.50 34.24 -25.05
C ALA A 363 5.60 35.07 -25.98
N THR A 364 4.75 35.92 -25.42
CA THR A 364 3.85 36.81 -26.18
C THR A 364 4.59 37.85 -27.02
N ASP A 365 5.85 38.15 -26.73
CA ASP A 365 6.67 39.09 -27.50
C ASP A 365 6.93 38.59 -28.93
N LEU A 366 6.79 37.28 -29.16
CA LEU A 366 6.96 36.65 -30.48
C LEU A 366 5.87 37.02 -31.49
N VAL A 367 4.72 37.52 -31.04
CA VAL A 367 3.65 38.00 -31.93
C VAL A 367 3.94 39.42 -32.45
N ALA A 368 4.80 40.17 -31.74
CA ALA A 368 5.09 41.57 -32.03
C ALA A 368 6.40 41.79 -32.81
N SER A 369 7.10 40.73 -33.19
CA SER A 369 8.40 40.74 -33.90
C SER A 369 8.30 40.07 -35.25
#